data_AF-A0A427LAM6-F1
#
_entry.id   AF-A0A427LAM6-F1
#
_cell.length_a   1.000
_cell.length_b   1.000
_cell.length_c   1.000
_cell.angle_alpha   90.00
_cell.angle_beta   90.00
_cell.angle_gamma   90.00
#
_symmetry.space_group_name_H-M   'P 1'
#
loop_
_entity.id
_entity.type
_entity.pdbx_description
1 polymer ?
#
loop_
_entity_poly.entity_id
_entity_poly.type
_entity_poly.pdbx_seq_one_letter_code
_entity_poly.pdbx_strand_id
1 'polypeptide(L)'
;MRFATAAAPTAVLAALFLTAAPALAQDAAEPAPAAAPAAAGEPTDAELAQFAAAMKTVQSVAASVQNGTLTEEQQAQMAGAVQNSGLAVERFNAISAAVSADPMLQARAAVAGATPSAPGSVGAGVTDAEAGQFAAAMGEISGIARALNGAQPNAEQQAQMAAAIQNSGLEIERFNAISAATAQDEHLQARIALAQARQGE
;
A
#
# COMPACT_ATOMS: atom_id res chain seq x y z
N MET A 1 13.15 32.59 61.57
CA MET A 1 12.82 32.99 60.18
C MET A 1 11.31 32.97 60.02
N ARG A 2 10.80 33.88 59.19
CA ARG A 2 9.41 34.30 59.05
C ARG A 2 8.49 33.20 58.47
N PHE A 3 7.25 33.22 58.95
CA PHE A 3 6.03 32.62 58.39
C PHE A 3 5.82 33.04 56.93
N ALA A 4 5.18 32.24 56.07
CA ALA A 4 3.74 32.29 55.73
C ALA A 4 3.67 32.00 54.20
N THR A 5 2.68 31.39 53.53
CA THR A 5 1.33 30.91 53.88
C THR A 5 0.70 30.30 52.60
N ALA A 6 0.00 29.16 52.77
CA ALA A 6 -1.26 28.72 52.13
C ALA A 6 -1.36 28.58 50.58
N ALA A 7 -2.28 27.81 50.01
CA ALA A 7 -3.56 27.35 50.55
C ALA A 7 -4.07 26.06 49.85
N ALA A 8 -4.64 25.15 50.66
CA ALA A 8 -5.76 24.28 50.26
C ALA A 8 -7.08 25.11 50.32
N PRO A 9 -8.28 24.67 49.85
CA PRO A 9 -9.05 23.54 50.41
C PRO A 9 -9.90 22.74 49.37
N THR A 10 -10.20 21.45 49.60
CA THR A 10 -11.45 20.88 50.20
C THR A 10 -12.72 21.13 49.38
N ALA A 11 -13.46 20.08 48.98
CA ALA A 11 -14.80 19.67 49.46
C ALA A 11 -15.70 19.48 48.21
N VAL A 12 -16.76 18.65 48.08
CA VAL A 12 -17.62 17.89 48.99
C VAL A 12 -18.60 17.04 48.15
N LEU A 13 -19.03 15.92 48.75
CA LEU A 13 -20.26 15.12 48.61
C LEU A 13 -21.05 15.00 47.28
N ALA A 14 -21.31 13.72 46.98
CA ALA A 14 -22.56 13.07 46.57
C ALA A 14 -23.87 13.90 46.53
N ALA A 15 -24.63 13.71 45.44
CA ALA A 15 -26.10 13.60 45.48
C ALA A 15 -26.62 12.84 44.25
N LEU A 16 -27.11 11.61 44.48
CA LEU A 16 -28.03 10.90 43.60
C LEU A 16 -29.40 11.61 43.65
N PHE A 17 -29.91 12.05 42.51
CA PHE A 17 -31.34 12.31 42.34
C PHE A 17 -31.82 11.72 41.01
N LEU A 18 -32.61 10.65 41.13
CA LEU A 18 -33.51 10.15 40.09
C LEU A 18 -34.72 11.09 40.03
N THR A 19 -34.94 11.74 38.89
CA THR A 19 -36.23 12.32 38.54
C THR A 19 -36.57 11.94 37.10
N ALA A 20 -37.60 11.12 36.95
CA ALA A 20 -38.22 10.78 35.68
C ALA A 20 -39.35 11.80 35.37
N ALA A 21 -39.38 12.34 34.15
CA ALA A 21 -40.58 12.80 33.43
C ALA A 21 -40.22 13.21 31.98
N PRO A 22 -41.15 13.11 31.02
CA PRO A 22 -40.87 12.82 29.62
C PRO A 22 -40.76 14.07 28.75
N ALA A 23 -39.96 14.00 27.68
CA ALA A 23 -40.03 14.96 26.58
C ALA A 23 -39.95 14.20 25.25
N LEU A 24 -41.07 14.23 24.52
CA LEU A 24 -41.18 13.79 23.14
C LEU A 24 -40.33 14.72 22.26
N ALA A 25 -39.31 14.18 21.60
CA ALA A 25 -38.65 14.85 20.48
C ALA A 25 -38.12 13.80 19.50
N GLN A 26 -38.80 13.75 18.36
CA GLN A 26 -38.45 13.19 17.07
C GLN A 26 -37.04 12.54 16.97
N ASP A 27 -37.03 11.21 16.87
CA ASP A 27 -35.94 10.43 16.31
C ASP A 27 -35.86 10.71 14.80
N ALA A 28 -35.34 11.90 14.46
CA ALA A 28 -34.67 12.07 13.20
C ALA A 28 -33.36 11.29 13.36
N ALA A 29 -33.25 10.15 12.67
CA ALA A 29 -32.02 9.37 12.62
C ALA A 29 -30.84 10.30 12.37
N GLU A 30 -30.08 10.59 13.44
CA GLU A 30 -28.81 11.26 13.34
C GLU A 30 -27.95 10.44 12.37
N PRO A 31 -27.33 11.05 11.35
CA PRO A 31 -26.31 10.35 10.58
C PRO A 31 -25.28 9.86 11.59
N ALA A 32 -25.03 8.55 11.59
CA ALA A 32 -24.08 7.92 12.49
C ALA A 32 -22.80 8.74 12.52
N PRO A 33 -22.24 9.03 13.71
CA PRO A 33 -21.01 9.80 13.81
C PRO A 33 -19.96 9.12 12.94
N ALA A 34 -19.43 9.88 11.98
CA ALA A 34 -18.27 9.47 11.21
C ALA A 34 -17.22 8.98 12.20
N ALA A 35 -16.74 7.75 12.01
CA ALA A 35 -15.72 7.15 12.85
C ALA A 35 -14.57 8.16 13.02
N ALA A 36 -14.15 8.38 14.26
CA ALA A 36 -13.04 9.25 14.60
C ALA A 36 -11.83 8.91 13.70
N PRO A 37 -11.06 9.92 13.25
CA PRO A 37 -9.91 9.68 12.39
C PRO A 37 -8.98 8.67 13.07
N ALA A 38 -8.67 7.58 12.35
CA ALA A 38 -7.67 6.63 12.79
C ALA A 38 -6.40 7.43 13.17
N ALA A 39 -5.85 7.13 14.35
CA ALA A 39 -4.59 7.72 14.79
C ALA A 39 -3.54 7.65 13.67
N ALA A 40 -2.64 8.64 13.61
CA ALA A 40 -1.56 8.76 12.63
C ALA A 40 -0.52 7.63 12.75
N GLY A 41 -0.94 6.39 12.51
CA GLY A 41 -0.11 5.22 12.34
C GLY A 41 0.23 5.01 10.87
N GLU A 42 1.12 4.05 10.63
CA GLU A 42 1.49 3.61 9.29
C GLU A 42 0.26 3.33 8.42
N PRO A 43 0.32 3.64 7.13
CA PRO A 43 -0.76 3.35 6.20
C PRO A 43 -0.98 1.84 6.11
N THR A 44 -2.23 1.42 6.30
CA THR A 44 -2.63 0.02 6.15
C THR A 44 -2.72 -0.37 4.68
N ASP A 45 -2.64 -1.67 4.35
CA ASP A 45 -2.75 -2.12 2.95
C ASP A 45 -4.09 -1.75 2.31
N ALA A 46 -5.17 -1.71 3.10
CA ALA A 46 -6.48 -1.24 2.64
C ALA A 46 -6.45 0.24 2.25
N GLU A 47 -5.81 1.08 3.08
CA GLU A 47 -5.63 2.50 2.77
C GLU A 47 -4.70 2.72 1.58
N LEU A 48 -3.66 1.90 1.42
CA LEU A 48 -2.77 1.93 0.26
C LEU A 48 -3.52 1.52 -1.03
N ALA A 49 -4.43 0.54 -0.96
CA ALA A 49 -5.28 0.16 -2.09
C ALA A 49 -6.23 1.31 -2.50
N GLN A 50 -6.89 1.93 -1.51
CA GLN A 50 -7.77 3.08 -1.73
C GLN A 50 -7.00 4.27 -2.32
N PHE A 51 -5.81 4.55 -1.80
CA PHE A 51 -4.91 5.59 -2.32
C PHE A 51 -4.51 5.31 -3.76
N ALA A 52 -4.05 4.09 -4.06
CA ALA A 52 -3.61 3.71 -5.39
C ALA A 52 -4.75 3.73 -6.41
N ALA A 53 -5.95 3.30 -6.03
CA ALA A 53 -7.15 3.39 -6.86
C ALA A 53 -7.48 4.85 -7.23
N ALA A 54 -7.49 5.74 -6.24
CA ALA A 54 -7.71 7.17 -6.47
C ALA A 54 -6.64 7.77 -7.40
N MET A 55 -5.36 7.44 -7.17
CA MET A 55 -4.25 7.87 -8.01
C MET A 55 -4.38 7.36 -9.45
N LYS A 56 -4.87 6.14 -9.67
CA LYS A 56 -5.11 5.59 -11.01
C LYS A 56 -6.21 6.36 -11.74
N THR A 57 -7.29 6.72 -11.04
CA THR A 57 -8.35 7.57 -11.61
C THR A 57 -7.83 8.97 -11.94
N VAL A 58 -7.08 9.60 -11.03
CA VAL A 58 -6.47 10.92 -11.28
C VAL A 58 -5.54 10.88 -12.49
N GLN A 59 -4.69 9.85 -12.60
CA GLN A 59 -3.81 9.65 -13.75
C GLN A 59 -4.57 9.40 -15.05
N SER A 60 -5.65 8.61 -15.02
CA SER A 60 -6.50 8.37 -16.18
C SER A 60 -7.20 9.64 -16.67
N VAL A 61 -7.68 10.47 -15.73
CA VAL A 61 -8.26 11.78 -16.04
C VAL A 61 -7.19 12.70 -16.64
N ALA A 62 -6.01 12.77 -16.04
CA ALA A 62 -4.90 13.58 -16.53
C ALA A 62 -4.43 13.14 -17.93
N ALA A 63 -4.37 11.83 -18.21
CA ALA A 63 -4.04 11.29 -19.53
C ALA A 63 -5.11 11.62 -20.58
N SER A 64 -6.36 11.87 -20.16
CA SER A 64 -7.47 12.26 -21.03
C SER A 64 -7.47 13.76 -21.37
N VAL A 65 -6.58 14.56 -20.77
CA VAL A 65 -6.44 15.99 -21.04
C VAL A 65 -5.70 16.19 -22.37
N GLN A 66 -6.45 16.41 -23.45
CA GLN A 66 -5.87 16.56 -24.80
C GLN A 66 -5.35 17.98 -25.12
N ASN A 67 -5.75 19.01 -24.37
CA ASN A 67 -5.44 20.43 -24.67
C ASN A 67 -4.73 21.18 -23.52
N GLY A 68 -4.17 20.46 -22.54
CA GLY A 68 -3.49 21.04 -21.38
C GLY A 68 -4.40 21.79 -20.39
N THR A 69 -5.71 21.83 -20.64
CA THR A 69 -6.72 22.42 -19.74
C THR A 69 -7.65 21.33 -19.25
N LEU A 70 -7.75 21.17 -17.94
CA LEU A 70 -8.76 20.29 -17.35
C LEU A 70 -10.15 20.88 -17.56
N THR A 71 -11.08 20.05 -18.03
CA THR A 71 -12.50 20.42 -18.10
C THR A 71 -13.15 20.36 -16.71
N GLU A 72 -14.29 21.03 -16.51
CA GLU A 72 -15.06 20.96 -15.26
C GLU A 72 -15.47 19.51 -14.93
N GLU A 73 -15.82 18.70 -15.95
CA GLU A 73 -16.10 17.27 -15.78
C GLU A 73 -14.87 16.50 -15.27
N GLN A 74 -13.67 16.80 -15.78
CA GLN A 74 -12.43 16.18 -15.33
C GLN A 74 -12.08 16.59 -13.90
N GLN A 75 -12.30 17.86 -13.52
CA GLN A 75 -12.15 18.32 -12.14
C GLN A 75 -13.13 17.61 -11.19
N ALA A 76 -14.39 17.49 -11.61
CA ALA A 76 -15.41 16.75 -10.85
C ALA A 76 -15.06 15.25 -10.72
N GLN A 77 -14.50 14.63 -11.77
CA GLN A 77 -14.02 13.25 -11.72
C GLN A 77 -12.84 13.08 -10.75
N MET A 78 -11.89 14.00 -10.71
CA MET A 78 -10.80 13.94 -9.72
C MET A 78 -11.30 14.12 -8.30
N ALA A 79 -12.20 15.07 -8.06
CA ALA A 79 -12.83 15.26 -6.75
C ALA A 79 -13.64 14.02 -6.32
N GLY A 80 -14.38 13.44 -7.27
CA GLY A 80 -15.12 12.19 -7.10
C GLY A 80 -14.20 11.00 -6.84
N ALA A 81 -13.02 10.93 -7.46
CA ALA A 81 -12.04 9.86 -7.21
C ALA A 81 -11.54 9.86 -5.76
N VAL A 82 -11.23 11.04 -5.22
CA VAL A 82 -10.82 11.19 -3.82
C VAL A 82 -11.99 10.84 -2.88
N GLN A 83 -13.22 11.28 -3.18
CA GLN A 83 -14.40 10.93 -2.39
C GLN A 83 -14.72 9.42 -2.44
N ASN A 84 -14.65 8.81 -3.62
CA ASN A 84 -14.93 7.39 -3.85
C ASN A 84 -13.83 6.47 -3.32
N SER A 85 -12.62 6.99 -3.08
CA SER A 85 -11.56 6.25 -2.42
C SER A 85 -11.93 5.82 -1.00
N GLY A 86 -12.89 6.50 -0.37
CA GLY A 86 -13.24 6.28 1.03
C GLY A 86 -12.20 6.82 2.02
N LEU A 87 -11.12 7.45 1.52
CA LEU A 87 -10.13 8.14 2.33
C LEU A 87 -10.56 9.58 2.56
N ALA A 88 -10.43 10.04 3.80
CA ALA A 88 -10.46 11.48 4.09
C ALA A 88 -9.28 12.17 3.38
N VAL A 89 -9.46 13.40 2.92
CA VAL A 89 -8.42 14.18 2.21
C VAL A 89 -7.15 14.32 3.05
N GLU A 90 -7.29 14.54 4.35
CA GLU A 90 -6.17 14.60 5.29
C GLU A 90 -5.40 13.28 5.34
N ARG A 91 -6.10 12.14 5.33
CA ARG A 91 -5.48 10.81 5.34
C ARG A 91 -4.83 10.49 4.00
N PHE A 92 -5.47 10.84 2.88
CA PHE A 92 -4.89 10.73 1.54
C PHE A 92 -3.57 11.50 1.44
N ASN A 93 -3.53 12.75 1.92
CA ASN A 93 -2.31 13.56 1.92
C ASN A 93 -1.22 12.96 2.83
N ALA A 94 -1.59 12.45 4.01
CA ALA A 94 -0.65 11.78 4.91
C ALA A 94 -0.06 10.51 4.29
N ILE A 95 -0.87 9.67 3.64
CA ILE A 95 -0.42 8.49 2.91
C ILE A 95 0.50 8.89 1.77
N SER A 96 0.15 9.93 1.00
CA SER A 96 0.97 10.45 -0.10
C SER A 96 2.37 10.85 0.38
N ALA A 97 2.46 11.57 1.51
CA ALA A 97 3.74 11.95 2.11
C ALA A 97 4.53 10.73 2.61
N ALA A 98 3.88 9.77 3.28
CA ALA A 98 4.51 8.56 3.79
C ALA A 98 5.05 7.67 2.65
N VAL A 99 4.23 7.43 1.61
CA VAL A 99 4.61 6.70 0.40
C VAL A 99 5.76 7.41 -0.30
N SER A 100 5.75 8.74 -0.40
CA SER A 100 6.86 9.47 -1.05
C SER A 100 8.18 9.37 -0.27
N ALA A 101 8.10 9.22 1.06
CA ALA A 101 9.27 9.16 1.94
C ALA A 101 9.88 7.75 2.07
N ASP A 102 9.11 6.69 1.80
CA ASP A 102 9.52 5.31 2.02
C ASP A 102 9.33 4.45 0.75
N PRO A 103 10.43 4.00 0.12
CA PRO A 103 10.39 3.10 -1.04
C PRO A 103 9.61 1.79 -0.79
N MET A 104 9.63 1.26 0.43
CA MET A 104 8.87 0.07 0.82
C MET A 104 7.37 0.33 0.73
N LEU A 105 6.92 1.47 1.23
CA LEU A 105 5.52 1.90 1.14
C LEU A 105 5.10 2.14 -0.31
N GLN A 106 5.99 2.64 -1.18
CA GLN A 106 5.72 2.75 -2.62
C GLN A 106 5.46 1.39 -3.24
N ALA A 107 6.32 0.41 -2.95
CA ALA A 107 6.15 -0.93 -3.49
C ALA A 107 4.87 -1.61 -2.95
N ARG A 108 4.53 -1.41 -1.67
CA ARG A 108 3.27 -1.90 -1.10
C ARG A 108 2.05 -1.24 -1.76
N ALA A 109 2.09 0.07 -1.98
CA ALA A 109 1.03 0.79 -2.69
C ALA A 109 0.86 0.29 -4.13
N ALA A 110 1.96 -0.02 -4.82
CA ALA A 110 1.92 -0.59 -6.16
C ALA A 110 1.25 -1.97 -6.17
N VAL A 111 1.55 -2.84 -5.20
CA VAL A 111 0.86 -4.15 -5.06
C VAL A 111 -0.62 -3.96 -4.79
N ALA A 112 -0.96 -3.08 -3.84
CA ALA A 112 -2.34 -2.82 -3.44
C ALA A 112 -3.19 -2.20 -4.56
N GLY A 113 -2.57 -1.43 -5.46
CA GLY A 113 -3.21 -0.82 -6.63
C GLY A 113 -3.24 -1.68 -7.90
N ALA A 114 -2.50 -2.79 -7.91
CA ALA A 114 -2.45 -3.67 -9.08
C ALA A 114 -3.70 -4.55 -9.17
N THR A 115 -4.12 -4.85 -10.40
CA THR A 115 -5.27 -5.74 -10.64
C THR A 115 -4.92 -7.15 -10.15
N PRO A 116 -5.68 -7.74 -9.21
CA PRO A 116 -5.36 -9.06 -8.67
C PRO A 116 -5.19 -10.11 -9.77
N SER A 117 -4.20 -10.97 -9.60
CA SER A 117 -3.92 -12.10 -10.48
C SER A 117 -5.18 -12.95 -10.71
N ALA A 118 -5.43 -13.34 -11.96
CA ALA A 118 -6.63 -14.11 -12.30
C ALA A 118 -6.68 -15.44 -11.53
N PRO A 119 -7.84 -15.84 -10.97
CA PRO A 119 -7.96 -17.11 -10.24
C PRO A 119 -7.51 -18.30 -11.09
N GLY A 120 -6.65 -19.15 -10.52
CA GLY A 120 -6.07 -20.30 -11.22
C GLY A 120 -4.89 -19.95 -12.15
N SER A 121 -4.49 -18.67 -12.26
CA SER A 121 -3.24 -18.30 -12.91
C SER A 121 -2.03 -18.71 -12.05
N VAL A 122 -0.86 -18.78 -12.67
CA VAL A 122 0.40 -18.96 -11.93
C VAL A 122 0.57 -17.83 -10.91
N GLY A 123 0.32 -16.58 -11.30
CA GLY A 123 0.45 -15.41 -10.40
C GLY A 123 -0.44 -15.48 -9.16
N ALA A 124 -1.66 -16.02 -9.28
CA ALA A 124 -2.55 -16.22 -8.14
C ALA A 124 -2.05 -17.31 -7.18
N GLY A 125 -1.29 -18.28 -7.69
CA GLY A 125 -0.69 -19.36 -6.91
C GLY A 125 0.73 -19.05 -6.39
N VAL A 126 1.29 -17.88 -6.68
CA VAL A 126 2.61 -17.48 -6.16
C VAL A 126 2.47 -16.93 -4.74
N THR A 127 3.22 -17.49 -3.81
CA THR A 127 3.34 -16.99 -2.43
C THR A 127 4.34 -15.84 -2.33
N ASP A 128 4.29 -15.05 -1.25
CA ASP A 128 5.29 -13.98 -1.03
C ASP A 128 6.70 -14.53 -0.83
N ALA A 129 6.81 -15.76 -0.30
CA ALA A 129 8.06 -16.49 -0.23
C ALA A 129 8.60 -16.76 -1.64
N GLU A 130 7.81 -17.37 -2.53
CA GLU A 130 8.22 -17.63 -3.92
C GLU A 130 8.54 -16.35 -4.69
N ALA A 131 7.78 -15.26 -4.47
CA ALA A 131 8.10 -13.96 -5.07
C ALA A 131 9.46 -13.43 -4.59
N GLY A 132 9.80 -13.63 -3.31
CA GLY A 132 11.12 -13.33 -2.75
C GLY A 132 12.24 -14.21 -3.30
N GLN A 133 12.02 -15.51 -3.42
CA GLN A 133 12.98 -16.43 -4.02
C GLN A 133 13.22 -16.11 -5.50
N PHE A 134 12.18 -15.70 -6.22
CA PHE A 134 12.27 -15.28 -7.61
C PHE A 134 13.05 -13.97 -7.73
N ALA A 135 12.76 -12.99 -6.87
CA ALA A 135 13.49 -11.74 -6.77
C ALA A 135 14.98 -11.96 -6.48
N ALA A 136 15.31 -12.86 -5.55
CA ALA A 136 16.68 -13.20 -5.19
C ALA A 136 17.43 -13.83 -6.39
N ALA A 137 16.81 -14.82 -7.04
CA ALA A 137 17.39 -15.45 -8.23
C ALA A 137 17.64 -14.42 -9.34
N MET A 138 16.69 -13.52 -9.59
CA MET A 138 16.86 -12.44 -10.58
C MET A 138 18.01 -11.48 -10.22
N GLY A 139 18.20 -11.19 -8.94
CA GLY A 139 19.33 -10.40 -8.43
C GLY A 139 20.67 -11.06 -8.69
N GLU A 140 20.80 -12.35 -8.37
CA GLU A 140 22.00 -13.15 -8.62
C GLU A 140 22.32 -13.28 -10.10
N ILE A 141 21.31 -13.61 -10.92
CA ILE A 141 21.45 -13.71 -12.38
C ILE A 141 21.89 -12.37 -12.98
N SER A 142 21.32 -11.26 -12.51
CA SER A 142 21.74 -9.91 -12.94
C SER A 142 23.19 -9.60 -12.55
N GLY A 143 23.64 -10.08 -11.39
CA GLY A 143 25.04 -10.03 -10.96
C GLY A 143 25.98 -10.78 -11.90
N ILE A 144 25.62 -12.02 -12.27
CA ILE A 144 26.36 -12.84 -13.25
C ILE A 144 26.41 -12.13 -14.61
N ALA A 145 25.28 -11.60 -15.08
CA ALA A 145 25.19 -10.88 -16.35
C ALA A 145 26.05 -9.60 -16.36
N ARG A 146 26.12 -8.88 -15.23
CA ARG A 146 27.00 -7.71 -15.10
C ARG A 146 28.48 -8.11 -15.13
N ALA A 147 28.84 -9.22 -14.48
CA ALA A 147 30.20 -9.76 -14.51
C ALA A 147 30.64 -10.18 -15.92
N LEU A 148 29.68 -10.59 -16.76
CA LEU A 148 29.92 -10.92 -18.16
C LEU A 148 30.24 -9.71 -19.06
N ASN A 149 29.99 -8.47 -18.61
CA ASN A 149 30.28 -7.23 -19.36
C ASN A 149 29.79 -7.23 -20.82
N GLY A 150 28.62 -7.82 -21.08
CA GLY A 150 28.04 -7.94 -22.43
C GLY A 150 28.53 -9.15 -23.25
N ALA A 151 29.40 -10.00 -22.69
CA ALA A 151 29.74 -11.27 -23.29
C ALA A 151 28.57 -12.28 -23.18
N GLN A 152 28.45 -13.14 -24.20
CA GLN A 152 27.43 -14.19 -24.20
C GLN A 152 27.73 -15.22 -23.09
N PRO A 153 26.75 -15.63 -22.27
CA PRO A 153 26.97 -16.62 -21.23
C PRO A 153 27.44 -17.96 -21.82
N ASN A 154 28.59 -18.45 -21.33
CA ASN A 154 29.12 -19.76 -21.68
C ASN A 154 28.46 -20.88 -20.85
N ALA A 155 28.85 -22.13 -21.08
CA ALA A 155 28.25 -23.30 -20.41
C ALA A 155 28.38 -23.24 -18.87
N GLU A 156 29.52 -22.78 -18.35
CA GLU A 156 29.74 -22.61 -16.91
C GLU A 156 28.81 -21.54 -16.33
N GLN A 157 28.63 -20.42 -17.03
CA GLN A 157 27.72 -19.36 -16.60
C GLN A 157 26.25 -19.79 -16.67
N GLN A 158 25.88 -20.60 -17.66
CA GLN A 158 24.56 -21.22 -17.71
C GLN A 158 24.32 -22.14 -16.51
N ALA A 159 25.33 -22.93 -16.11
CA ALA A 159 25.26 -23.74 -14.91
C ALA A 159 25.16 -22.88 -13.63
N GLN A 160 25.87 -21.75 -13.57
CA GLN A 160 25.77 -20.81 -12.45
C GLN A 160 24.39 -20.14 -12.35
N MET A 161 23.78 -19.75 -13.48
CA MET A 161 22.42 -19.21 -13.48
C MET A 161 21.40 -20.26 -12.99
N ALA A 162 21.54 -21.52 -13.42
CA ALA A 162 20.71 -22.62 -12.93
C ALA A 162 20.92 -22.88 -11.43
N ALA A 163 22.16 -22.80 -10.95
CA ALA A 163 22.49 -22.93 -9.54
C ALA A 163 21.95 -21.77 -8.70
N ALA A 164 21.96 -20.53 -9.21
CA ALA A 164 21.38 -19.37 -8.54
C ALA A 164 19.87 -19.55 -8.31
N ILE A 165 19.14 -20.07 -9.31
CA ILE A 165 17.72 -20.37 -9.17
C ILE A 165 17.48 -21.43 -8.09
N GLN A 166 18.28 -22.51 -8.07
CA GLN A 166 18.19 -23.55 -7.05
C GLN A 166 18.58 -23.05 -5.65
N ASN A 167 19.60 -22.20 -5.56
CA ASN A 167 20.06 -21.60 -4.30
C ASN A 167 19.01 -20.66 -3.71
N SER A 168 18.20 -20.01 -4.55
CA SER A 168 17.06 -19.21 -4.07
C SER A 168 15.94 -20.09 -3.51
N GLY A 169 16.00 -21.41 -3.69
CA GLY A 169 14.98 -22.36 -3.23
C GLY A 169 13.81 -22.52 -4.21
N LEU A 170 13.95 -22.03 -5.45
CA LEU A 170 13.02 -22.29 -6.53
C LEU A 170 13.53 -23.40 -7.45
N GLU A 171 12.61 -24.24 -7.89
CA GLU A 171 12.86 -25.13 -9.01
C GLU A 171 12.93 -24.33 -10.31
N ILE A 172 13.76 -24.76 -11.27
CA ILE A 172 13.92 -24.09 -12.57
C ILE A 172 12.58 -24.01 -13.33
N GLU A 173 11.79 -25.08 -13.29
CA GLU A 173 10.45 -25.09 -13.89
C GLU A 173 9.53 -24.04 -13.24
N ARG A 174 9.61 -23.89 -11.92
CA ARG A 174 8.82 -22.90 -11.18
C ARG A 174 9.26 -21.48 -11.49
N PHE A 175 10.57 -21.23 -11.54
CA PHE A 175 11.13 -19.95 -11.96
C PHE A 175 10.67 -19.56 -13.37
N ASN A 176 10.73 -20.49 -14.33
CA ASN A 176 10.28 -20.23 -15.70
C ASN A 176 8.77 -19.95 -15.78
N ALA A 177 7.96 -20.67 -15.01
CA ALA A 177 6.52 -20.43 -14.93
C ALA A 177 6.20 -19.04 -14.36
N ILE A 178 6.88 -18.63 -13.28
CA ILE A 178 6.73 -17.31 -12.67
C ILE A 178 7.20 -16.22 -13.65
N SER A 179 8.33 -16.41 -14.33
CA SER A 179 8.86 -15.47 -15.32
C SER A 179 7.87 -15.23 -16.47
N ALA A 180 7.29 -16.30 -17.03
CA ALA A 180 6.29 -16.20 -18.08
C ALA A 180 5.00 -15.50 -17.61
N ALA A 181 4.55 -15.80 -16.39
CA ALA A 181 3.37 -15.17 -15.81
C ALA A 181 3.60 -13.69 -15.47
N THR A 182 4.80 -13.35 -15.02
CA THR A 182 5.19 -11.98 -14.66
C THR A 182 5.01 -11.05 -15.85
N ALA A 183 5.27 -11.48 -17.09
CA ALA A 183 5.07 -10.63 -18.27
C ALA A 183 3.61 -10.22 -18.53
N GLN A 184 2.62 -10.93 -17.97
CA GLN A 184 1.19 -10.74 -18.23
C GLN A 184 0.39 -10.33 -16.99
N ASP A 185 0.99 -10.43 -15.79
CA ASP A 185 0.33 -10.25 -14.50
C ASP A 185 0.96 -9.06 -13.75
N GLU A 186 0.29 -7.90 -13.83
CA GLU A 186 0.74 -6.66 -13.17
C GLU A 186 0.88 -6.82 -11.64
N HIS A 187 -0.01 -7.61 -11.02
CA HIS A 187 0.03 -7.82 -9.58
C HIS A 187 1.20 -8.70 -9.16
N LEU A 188 1.51 -9.74 -9.94
CA LEU A 188 2.72 -10.53 -9.75
C LEU A 188 3.98 -9.67 -9.91
N GLN A 189 4.04 -8.80 -10.93
CA GLN A 189 5.16 -7.86 -11.12
C GLN A 189 5.34 -6.97 -9.88
N ALA A 190 4.25 -6.38 -9.39
CA ALA A 190 4.30 -5.51 -8.22
C ALA A 190 4.78 -6.27 -6.97
N ARG A 191 4.34 -7.53 -6.77
CA ARG A 191 4.78 -8.35 -5.63
C ARG A 191 6.24 -8.71 -5.70
N ILE A 192 6.76 -9.01 -6.89
CA ILE A 192 8.19 -9.26 -7.09
C ILE A 192 8.99 -7.98 -6.82
N ALA A 193 8.53 -6.81 -7.30
CA ALA A 193 9.18 -5.53 -7.02
C ALA A 193 9.20 -5.19 -5.52
N LEU A 194 8.10 -5.46 -4.81
CA LEU A 194 8.05 -5.36 -3.35
C LEU A 194 9.03 -6.30 -2.65
N ALA A 195 9.14 -7.54 -3.14
CA ALA A 195 10.11 -8.48 -2.60
C ALA A 195 11.57 -8.05 -2.88
N GLN A 196 11.84 -7.45 -4.04
CA GLN A 196 13.15 -6.86 -4.35
C GLN A 196 13.48 -5.68 -3.45
N ALA A 197 12.52 -4.78 -3.21
CA ALA A 197 12.70 -3.66 -2.29
C ALA A 197 13.09 -4.15 -0.88
N ARG A 198 12.49 -5.25 -0.40
CA ARG A 198 12.82 -5.84 0.91
C ARG A 198 14.21 -6.47 0.99
N GLN A 199 14.78 -6.85 -0.15
CA GLN A 199 16.13 -7.43 -0.22
C GLN A 199 17.23 -6.37 -0.32
N GLY A 200 16.87 -5.13 -0.68
CA GLY A 200 17.80 -4.01 -0.81
C GLY A 200 17.99 -3.17 0.45
N GLU A 201 17.15 -3.39 1.47
CA GLU A 201 17.27 -2.81 2.82
C GLU A 201 18.29 -3.59 3.66
#